data_AF-A0A9E6AIU8-F1
#
_entry.id   AF-A0A9E6AIU8-F1
#
_cell.length_a   1.000
_cell.length_b   1.000
_cell.length_c   1.000
_cell.angle_alpha   90.00
_cell.angle_beta   90.00
_cell.angle_gamma   90.00
#
_symmetry.space_group_name_H-M   'P 1'
#
loop_
_entity.id
_entity.type
_entity.pdbx_description
1 polymer ?
#
loop_
_entity_poly.entity_id
_entity_poly.type
_entity_poly.pdbx_seq_one_letter_code
_entity_poly.pdbx_strand_id
1 'polypeptide(L)'
;MDGDFRSNFVRDPVGLSQHPALVLNADYRPLSYYPLSLWPWQEAVKAAFLERVTILAEYDRVVRSPTMEIAIPSVVVLKDYVKPQKRVAFTRFNLFLRDEFRCQYCGSKSDLTFDHVVPRARGGVTSWENVVA
;
A
#
# COMPACT_ATOMS: atom_id res chain seq x y z
N MET A 1 -3.52 24.98 13.43
CA MET A 1 -4.62 24.45 12.59
C MET A 1 -3.92 23.56 11.61
N ASP A 2 -3.75 22.32 12.02
CA ASP A 2 -2.63 21.50 11.58
C ASP A 2 -3.07 20.68 10.37
N GLY A 3 -2.47 21.02 9.22
CA GLY A 3 -2.74 20.44 7.91
C GLY A 3 -2.16 19.03 7.77
N ASP A 4 -2.62 18.09 8.59
CA ASP A 4 -2.20 16.69 8.56
C ASP A 4 -3.05 15.88 7.57
N PHE A 5 -3.10 16.31 6.30
CA PHE A 5 -3.74 15.54 5.22
C PHE A 5 -2.79 14.50 4.61
N ARG A 6 -1.52 14.47 5.06
CA ARG A 6 -0.47 13.59 4.51
C ARG A 6 -0.61 12.13 4.93
N SER A 7 -1.41 11.83 5.95
CA SER A 7 -1.56 10.49 6.50
C SER A 7 -2.76 9.68 5.94
N ASN A 8 -3.64 10.26 5.12
CA ASN A 8 -4.91 9.57 4.76
C ASN A 8 -4.92 8.78 3.44
N PHE A 9 -3.85 8.83 2.63
CA PHE A 9 -3.82 8.17 1.31
C PHE A 9 -3.00 6.87 1.26
N VAL A 10 -1.93 6.79 2.04
CA VAL A 10 -1.52 5.52 2.63
C VAL A 10 -2.56 5.33 3.73
N ARG A 11 -3.25 4.19 3.84
CA ARG A 11 -3.96 3.92 5.10
C ARG A 11 -2.89 4.09 6.16
N ASP A 12 -2.89 5.18 6.92
CA ASP A 12 -2.09 5.22 8.14
C ASP A 12 -2.76 4.17 9.00
N PRO A 13 -2.18 2.99 9.05
CA PRO A 13 -2.77 1.92 9.80
C PRO A 13 -2.41 2.33 11.20
N VAL A 14 -3.36 2.97 11.86
CA VAL A 14 -3.36 3.20 13.30
C VAL A 14 -3.11 1.88 14.09
N GLY A 15 -2.93 0.73 13.40
CA GLY A 15 -2.35 -0.53 13.90
C GLY A 15 -1.06 -1.12 13.26
N LEU A 16 -0.30 -0.49 12.32
CA LEU A 16 1.05 -1.01 11.93
C LEU A 16 2.17 -0.50 12.85
N SER A 17 1.88 0.29 13.88
CA SER A 17 2.87 0.75 14.87
C SER A 17 3.47 -0.39 15.72
N GLN A 18 3.13 -1.65 15.42
CA GLN A 18 3.52 -2.84 16.19
C GLN A 18 3.97 -3.98 15.28
N HIS A 19 5.01 -3.82 14.45
CA HIS A 19 5.68 -4.92 13.73
C HIS A 19 5.01 -5.33 12.39
N PRO A 20 5.00 -4.46 11.36
CA PRO A 20 4.43 -4.80 10.05
C PRO A 20 5.19 -5.93 9.35
N ALA A 21 4.49 -6.85 8.70
CA ALA A 21 5.12 -7.90 7.90
C ALA A 21 5.20 -7.51 6.42
N LEU A 22 6.38 -7.59 5.81
CA LEU A 22 6.54 -7.49 4.36
C LEU A 22 6.02 -8.76 3.69
N VAL A 23 5.14 -8.59 2.72
CA VAL A 23 4.53 -9.69 1.97
C VAL A 23 5.12 -9.77 0.57
N LEU A 24 5.77 -10.89 0.32
CA LEU A 24 6.34 -11.23 -0.96
C LEU A 24 5.46 -12.25 -1.68
N ASN A 25 5.45 -12.17 -2.99
CA ASN A 25 4.87 -13.17 -3.85
C ASN A 25 5.76 -14.43 -3.89
N ALA A 26 5.26 -15.52 -4.48
CA ALA A 26 5.99 -16.80 -4.56
C ALA A 26 7.33 -16.73 -5.31
N ASP A 27 7.56 -15.67 -6.11
CA ASP A 27 8.83 -15.35 -6.78
C ASP A 27 9.75 -14.43 -5.96
N TYR A 28 9.45 -14.24 -4.67
CA TYR A 28 10.20 -13.40 -3.72
C TYR A 28 10.21 -11.91 -4.07
N ARG A 29 9.31 -11.46 -4.95
CA ARG A 29 9.12 -10.03 -5.27
C ARG A 29 7.95 -9.45 -4.49
N PRO A 30 7.98 -8.15 -4.12
CA PRO A 30 6.83 -7.50 -3.50
C PRO A 30 5.60 -7.57 -4.40
N LEU A 31 4.42 -7.78 -3.80
CA LEU A 31 3.14 -7.74 -4.54
C LEU A 31 2.81 -6.32 -5.05
N SER A 32 3.34 -5.29 -4.40
CA SER A 32 3.21 -3.88 -4.75
C SER A 32 4.48 -3.16 -4.28
N TYR A 33 5.00 -2.28 -5.15
CA TYR A 33 6.21 -1.51 -4.87
C TYR A 33 5.91 -0.17 -4.18
N TYR A 34 4.73 0.40 -4.41
CA TYR A 34 4.30 1.62 -3.74
C TYR A 34 2.76 1.69 -3.59
N PRO A 35 2.22 1.71 -2.36
CA PRO A 35 2.94 1.43 -1.12
C PRO A 35 3.47 -0.01 -1.13
N LEU A 36 4.55 -0.27 -0.38
CA LEU A 36 5.03 -1.63 -0.19
C LEU A 36 3.91 -2.51 0.38
N SER A 37 3.83 -3.76 -0.08
CA SER A 37 2.85 -4.72 0.42
C SER A 37 3.15 -5.14 1.84
N LEU A 38 2.57 -4.41 2.79
CA LEU A 38 2.68 -4.68 4.22
C LEU A 38 1.38 -5.24 4.76
N TRP A 39 1.48 -6.23 5.64
CA TRP A 39 0.38 -6.72 6.46
C TRP A 39 0.57 -6.32 7.93
N PRO A 40 -0.52 -6.09 8.67
CA PRO A 40 -0.48 -6.11 10.13
C PRO A 40 0.03 -7.46 10.61
N TRP A 41 0.78 -7.46 11.72
CA TRP A 41 1.34 -8.68 12.30
C TRP A 41 0.28 -9.75 12.56
N GLN A 42 -0.94 -9.35 12.92
CA GLN A 42 -2.06 -10.26 13.17
C GLN A 42 -2.43 -11.07 11.93
N GLU A 43 -2.46 -10.44 10.75
CA GLU A 43 -2.74 -11.13 9.49
C GLU A 43 -1.57 -12.02 9.08
N ALA A 44 -0.33 -11.60 9.35
CA ALA A 44 0.86 -12.42 9.11
C ALA A 44 0.88 -13.68 9.99
N VAL A 45 0.60 -13.54 11.29
CA VAL A 45 0.50 -14.68 12.23
C VAL A 45 -0.64 -15.61 11.83
N LYS A 46 -1.81 -15.07 11.48
CA LYS A 46 -2.95 -15.86 10.99
C LYS A 46 -2.60 -16.63 9.72
N ALA A 47 -1.93 -16.00 8.76
CA ALA A 47 -1.52 -16.64 7.53
C ALA A 47 -0.47 -17.73 7.76
N ALA A 48 0.47 -17.51 8.68
CA ALA A 48 1.46 -18.49 9.10
C ALA A 48 0.79 -19.69 9.79
N PHE A 49 -0.12 -19.44 10.73
CA PHE A 49 -0.87 -20.47 11.45
C PHE A 49 -1.72 -21.34 10.52
N LEU A 50 -2.32 -20.73 9.49
CA LEU A 50 -3.08 -21.44 8.44
C LEU A 50 -2.17 -22.07 7.36
N GLU A 51 -0.85 -22.05 7.54
CA GLU A 51 0.14 -22.55 6.60
C GLU A 51 0.01 -21.99 5.17
N ARG A 52 -0.42 -20.73 5.02
CA ARG A 52 -0.61 -20.08 3.71
C ARG A 52 0.64 -19.35 3.21
N VAL A 53 1.61 -19.16 4.09
CA VAL A 53 2.86 -18.44 3.80
C VAL A 53 4.06 -19.19 4.36
N THR A 54 5.23 -18.90 3.80
CA THR A 54 6.54 -19.26 4.35
C THR A 54 7.13 -18.05 5.05
N ILE A 55 7.60 -18.22 6.29
CA ILE A 55 8.25 -17.15 7.06
C ILE A 55 9.73 -17.09 6.64
N LEU A 56 10.22 -15.90 6.28
CA LEU A 56 11.63 -15.68 5.96
C LEU A 56 12.39 -14.96 7.07
N ALA A 57 11.70 -14.09 7.81
CA ALA A 57 12.26 -13.33 8.90
C ALA A 57 11.18 -13.04 9.94
N GLU A 58 11.61 -12.86 11.18
CA GLU A 58 10.78 -12.66 12.35
C GLU A 58 11.30 -11.46 13.14
N TYR A 59 10.46 -10.94 14.03
CA TYR A 59 10.85 -9.96 15.05
C TYR A 59 11.27 -10.67 16.33
N ASP A 60 12.02 -9.97 17.20
CA ASP A 60 12.34 -10.42 18.57
C ASP A 60 11.14 -10.25 19.54
N ARG A 61 9.97 -10.67 19.08
CA ARG A 61 8.69 -10.61 19.78
C ARG A 61 7.87 -11.84 19.44
N VAL A 62 7.11 -12.29 20.42
CA VAL A 62 6.28 -13.49 20.35
C VAL A 62 4.86 -13.17 20.78
N VAL A 63 3.91 -13.88 20.19
CA VAL A 63 2.50 -13.87 20.55
C VAL A 63 2.20 -15.20 21.23
N ARG A 64 1.48 -15.16 22.34
CA ARG A 64 1.22 -16.34 23.17
C ARG A 64 -0.27 -16.62 23.28
N SER A 65 -0.61 -17.90 23.23
CA SER A 65 -1.85 -18.46 23.74
C SER A 65 -1.53 -19.30 24.99
N PRO A 66 -2.53 -19.79 25.74
CA PRO A 66 -2.29 -20.68 26.88
C PRO A 66 -1.51 -21.96 26.53
N THR A 67 -1.50 -22.38 25.25
CA THR A 67 -0.91 -23.65 24.80
C THR A 67 0.17 -23.50 23.72
N MET A 68 0.44 -22.28 23.26
CA MET A 68 1.27 -22.05 22.08
C MET A 68 1.99 -20.70 22.14
N GLU A 69 3.17 -20.65 21.53
CA GLU A 69 3.94 -19.44 21.29
C GLU A 69 4.29 -19.35 19.80
N ILE A 70 4.10 -18.17 19.19
CA ILE A 70 4.39 -17.91 17.78
C ILE A 70 5.25 -16.64 17.69
N ALA A 71 6.41 -16.72 17.05
CA ALA A 71 7.21 -15.54 16.74
C ALA A 71 6.51 -14.64 15.72
N ILE A 72 6.59 -13.33 15.90
CA ILE A 72 5.92 -12.39 14.99
C ILE A 72 6.68 -12.35 13.66
N PRO A 73 6.06 -12.70 12.51
CA PRO A 73 6.73 -12.62 11.23
C PRO A 73 6.99 -11.17 10.82
N SER A 74 8.18 -10.89 10.29
CA SER A 74 8.56 -9.61 9.71
C SER A 74 8.64 -9.66 8.18
N VAL A 75 8.91 -10.83 7.61
CA VAL A 75 8.87 -11.07 6.16
C VAL A 75 8.24 -12.43 5.87
N VAL A 76 7.23 -12.44 5.00
CA VAL A 76 6.51 -13.66 4.59
C VAL A 76 6.43 -13.76 3.06
N VAL A 77 6.45 -14.99 2.56
CA VAL A 77 6.28 -15.33 1.14
C VAL A 77 5.00 -16.11 0.95
N LEU A 78 4.15 -15.70 0.02
CA LEU A 78 2.98 -16.46 -0.38
C LEU A 78 3.39 -17.81 -0.99
N LYS A 79 2.71 -18.89 -0.60
CA LYS A 79 2.94 -20.21 -1.23
C LYS A 79 2.45 -20.24 -2.69
N ASP A 80 1.35 -19.55 -2.97
CA ASP A 80 0.76 -19.45 -4.29
C ASP A 80 1.21 -18.18 -5.03
N TYR A 81 1.51 -18.33 -6.32
CA TYR A 81 1.89 -17.20 -7.16
C TYR A 81 0.68 -16.32 -7.50
N VAL A 82 0.74 -15.05 -7.09
CA VAL A 82 -0.24 -14.03 -7.45
C VAL A 82 0.26 -13.31 -8.70
N LYS A 83 -0.50 -13.39 -9.79
CA LYS A 83 -0.16 -12.69 -11.05
C LYS A 83 -0.35 -11.17 -10.88
N PRO A 84 0.70 -10.35 -11.05
CA PRO A 84 0.57 -8.90 -10.96
C PRO A 84 -0.38 -8.35 -12.02
N GLN A 85 -1.14 -7.31 -11.68
CA GLN A 85 -1.96 -6.61 -12.65
C GLN A 85 -1.07 -5.83 -13.63
N LYS A 86 -1.30 -6.02 -14.94
CA LYS A 86 -0.52 -5.34 -15.99
C LYS A 86 -0.88 -3.87 -16.17
N ARG A 87 -2.05 -3.43 -15.67
CA ARG A 87 -2.56 -2.06 -15.84
C ARG A 87 -2.69 -1.43 -14.46
N VAL A 88 -2.17 -0.22 -14.33
CA VAL A 88 -2.34 0.59 -13.12
C VAL A 88 -3.78 1.12 -13.12
N ALA A 89 -4.50 0.89 -12.02
CA ALA A 89 -5.85 1.42 -11.85
C ALA A 89 -5.81 2.96 -11.79
N PHE A 90 -6.72 3.61 -12.50
CA PHE A 90 -6.89 5.07 -12.43
C PHE A 90 -7.59 5.43 -11.11
N THR A 91 -6.81 5.69 -10.08
CA THR A 91 -7.28 6.11 -8.75
C THR A 91 -6.64 7.45 -8.38
N ARG A 92 -7.26 8.21 -7.49
CA ARG A 92 -6.69 9.48 -6.99
C ARG A 92 -5.27 9.30 -6.43
N PHE A 93 -5.03 8.20 -5.70
CA PHE A 93 -3.71 7.89 -5.18
C PHE A 93 -2.68 7.69 -6.30
N ASN A 94 -2.99 6.87 -7.31
CA ASN A 94 -2.05 6.63 -8.41
C ASN A 94 -1.86 7.86 -9.30
N LEU A 95 -2.88 8.71 -9.44
CA LEU A 95 -2.76 10.02 -10.09
C LEU A 95 -1.76 10.90 -9.34
N PHE A 96 -1.93 11.05 -8.03
CA PHE A 96 -1.03 11.85 -7.21
C PHE A 96 0.38 11.25 -7.17
N LEU A 97 0.51 9.92 -7.15
CA LEU A 97 1.80 9.25 -7.22
C LEU A 97 2.54 9.57 -8.53
N ARG A 98 1.84 9.51 -9.67
CA ARG A 98 2.39 9.91 -10.98
C ARG A 98 2.89 11.35 -10.96
N ASP A 99 2.12 12.22 -10.31
CA ASP A 99 2.37 13.66 -10.21
C ASP A 99 3.28 14.03 -9.02
N GLU A 100 3.97 13.04 -8.44
CA GLU A 100 4.89 13.20 -7.29
C GLU A 100 4.29 13.89 -6.05
N PHE A 101 2.97 13.78 -5.88
CA PHE A 101 2.20 14.51 -4.88
C PHE A 101 2.44 16.03 -4.97
N ARG A 102 2.45 16.56 -6.20
CA ARG A 102 2.60 17.99 -6.50
C ARG A 102 1.56 18.42 -7.53
N CYS A 103 1.01 19.61 -7.35
CA CYS A 103 0.15 20.25 -8.33
C CYS A 103 0.93 20.48 -9.63
N GLN A 104 0.40 20.02 -10.76
CA GLN A 104 1.04 20.13 -12.06
C GLN A 104 1.01 21.55 -12.64
N TYR A 105 0.17 22.43 -12.08
CA TYR A 105 0.10 23.83 -12.50
C TYR A 105 1.07 24.74 -11.73
N CYS A 106 1.16 24.58 -10.40
CA CYS A 106 1.92 25.51 -9.54
C CYS A 106 3.04 24.85 -8.71
N GLY A 107 3.14 23.53 -8.70
CA GLY A 107 4.16 22.79 -7.93
C GLY A 107 3.89 22.68 -6.42
N SER A 108 2.77 23.22 -5.93
CA SER A 108 2.39 23.10 -4.51
C SER A 108 2.24 21.63 -4.09
N LYS A 109 2.55 21.34 -2.82
CA LYS A 109 2.36 20.02 -2.20
C LYS A 109 1.17 19.96 -1.23
N SER A 110 0.47 21.08 -1.03
CA SER A 110 -0.67 21.19 -0.13
C SER A 110 -1.96 21.36 -0.92
N ASP A 111 -3.07 20.91 -0.33
CA ASP A 111 -4.45 21.10 -0.84
C ASP A 111 -4.65 20.65 -2.28
N LEU A 112 -4.03 19.52 -2.65
CA LEU A 112 -4.11 18.95 -3.99
C LEU A 112 -5.54 18.55 -4.35
N THR A 113 -6.01 19.05 -5.48
CA THR A 113 -7.23 18.59 -6.13
C THR A 113 -6.85 17.71 -7.33
N PHE A 114 -7.83 17.24 -8.09
CA PHE A 114 -7.54 16.70 -9.42
C PHE A 114 -8.41 17.46 -10.41
N ASP A 115 -7.84 17.86 -11.52
CA ASP A 115 -8.52 18.69 -12.50
C ASP A 115 -8.35 18.15 -13.91
N HIS A 116 -9.34 18.45 -14.75
CA HIS A 116 -9.30 18.12 -16.17
C HIS A 116 -8.57 19.22 -16.93
N VAL A 117 -7.45 18.88 -17.57
CA VAL A 117 -6.67 19.83 -18.39
C VAL A 117 -7.53 20.41 -19.52
N VAL A 118 -8.25 19.53 -20.24
CA VAL A 118 -9.37 19.90 -21.09
C VAL A 118 -10.64 19.78 -20.25
N PRO A 119 -11.37 20.87 -19.96
CA PRO A 119 -12.57 20.80 -19.14
C PRO A 119 -13.61 19.85 -19.73
N ARG A 120 -14.37 19.17 -18.88
CA ARG A 120 -15.46 18.27 -19.31
C ARG A 120 -16.48 18.98 -20.20
N ALA A 121 -16.76 20.25 -19.92
CA ALA A 121 -17.66 21.08 -20.73
C ALA A 121 -17.18 21.28 -22.18
N ARG A 122 -15.88 21.12 -22.44
CA ARG A 122 -15.27 21.18 -23.79
C ARG A 122 -14.96 19.80 -24.37
N GLY A 123 -15.58 18.75 -23.83
CA GLY A 123 -15.39 17.37 -24.29
C GLY A 123 -14.20 16.63 -23.67
N GLY A 124 -13.58 17.19 -22.63
CA GLY A 124 -12.50 16.50 -21.92
C GLY A 124 -12.96 15.22 -21.23
N VAL A 125 -12.22 14.14 -21.44
CA VAL A 125 -12.49 12.82 -20.85
C VAL A 125 -11.69 12.61 -19.56
N THR A 126 -12.17 11.73 -18.69
CA THR A 126 -11.41 11.30 -17.51
C THR A 126 -10.44 10.20 -17.94
N SER A 127 -9.18 10.58 -18.17
CA SER A 127 -8.11 9.65 -18.54
C SER A 127 -6.77 10.06 -17.92
N TRP A 128 -5.78 9.17 -18.01
CA TRP A 128 -4.42 9.48 -17.57
C TRP A 128 -3.83 10.69 -18.28
N GLU A 129 -4.23 10.96 -19.51
CA GLU A 129 -3.68 12.04 -20.33
C GLU A 129 -4.34 13.39 -20.05
N ASN A 130 -5.53 13.41 -19.44
CA ASN A 130 -6.35 14.62 -19.31
C ASN A 130 -6.66 15.00 -17.85
N VAL A 131 -6.24 14.21 -16.86
CA VAL A 131 -6.41 14.54 -15.45
C VAL A 131 -5.04 14.69 -14.78
N VAL A 132 -4.89 15.73 -13.97
CA VAL A 132 -3.67 16.07 -13.23
C VAL A 132 -3.99 16.49 -11.79
N ALA A 133 -2.99 16.40 -10.92
CA ALA A 133 -3.00 16.92 -9.55
C ALA A 133 -2.79 18.44 -9.49
#